data_AF-A0A2P6MXE7-F1
#
_entry.id   AF-A0A2P6MXE7-F1
#
_cell.length_a   1.000
_cell.length_b   1.000
_cell.length_c   1.000
_cell.angle_alpha   90.00
_cell.angle_beta   90.00
_cell.angle_gamma   90.00
#
_symmetry.space_group_name_H-M   'P 1'
#
loop_
_entity.id
_entity.type
_entity.pdbx_description
1 polymer ?
#
loop_
_entity_poly.entity_id
_entity_poly.type
_entity_poly.pdbx_seq_one_letter_code
_entity_poly.pdbx_strand_id
1 'polypeptide(L)'
;MRGSLFFVCLLFGLAVALDNGLARTPQMGFNSWNYYYCNVNETHMANAMDDIVNLGLDKLGYNYVVVDDCWALRERDAQGNMQSDPKSFPHGMKVLADRAHSKGLKFGLYSSAGYTTCAGRAASLGHEKQDAKLWASWGVDYLKYDNCDRGDVPAKKRYGDMRDALAATGRTIFYSICSWGTDGVAQWGAQYGNSWRTTDDIYNGQDAVTYNIVAND
;
A
#
# COMPACT_ATOMS: atom_id res chain seq x y z
N MET A 1 31.66 -3.00 -56.09
CA MET A 1 30.38 -2.35 -55.69
C MET A 1 30.28 -2.45 -54.17
N ARG A 2 30.14 -1.31 -53.49
CA ARG A 2 30.15 -1.21 -52.01
C ARG A 2 28.85 -1.78 -51.44
N GLY A 3 28.94 -2.76 -50.55
CA GLY A 3 27.79 -3.27 -49.79
C GLY A 3 27.45 -2.31 -48.65
N SER A 4 26.25 -1.73 -48.69
CA SER A 4 25.71 -0.93 -47.59
C SER A 4 25.24 -1.85 -46.47
N LEU A 5 25.88 -1.75 -45.30
CA LEU A 5 25.45 -2.42 -44.08
C LEU A 5 24.32 -1.60 -43.45
N PHE A 6 23.09 -2.11 -43.47
CA PHE A 6 21.96 -1.49 -42.76
C PHE A 6 22.07 -1.80 -41.27
N PHE A 7 22.29 -0.76 -40.46
CA PHE A 7 22.26 -0.85 -39.01
C PHE A 7 20.80 -0.72 -38.55
N VAL A 8 20.16 -1.83 -38.20
CA VAL A 8 18.83 -1.83 -37.57
C VAL A 8 19.02 -1.45 -36.11
N CYS A 9 18.70 -0.20 -35.77
CA CYS A 9 18.64 0.26 -34.39
C CYS A 9 17.35 -0.28 -33.76
N LEU A 10 17.45 -1.39 -33.01
CA LEU A 10 16.37 -1.87 -32.16
C LEU A 10 16.16 -0.85 -31.03
N LEU A 11 15.15 0.01 -31.18
CA LEU A 11 14.62 0.81 -30.08
C LEU A 11 13.93 -0.13 -29.09
N PHE A 12 14.70 -0.69 -28.15
CA PHE A 12 14.11 -1.27 -26.94
C PHE A 12 13.51 -0.12 -26.15
N GLY A 13 12.17 -0.03 -26.15
CA GLY A 13 11.47 0.87 -25.23
C GLY A 13 11.82 0.45 -23.80
N LEU A 14 12.56 1.27 -23.08
CA LEU A 14 12.80 1.06 -21.65
C LEU A 14 11.45 1.28 -20.95
N ALA A 15 10.88 0.21 -20.42
CA ALA A 15 9.76 0.32 -19.49
C ALA A 15 10.29 0.95 -18.19
N VAL A 16 9.88 2.19 -17.92
CA VAL A 16 10.26 2.92 -16.70
C VAL A 16 9.21 2.66 -15.64
N ALA A 17 9.59 1.94 -14.59
CA ALA A 17 8.78 1.71 -13.40
C ALA A 17 9.60 2.01 -12.13
N LEU A 18 8.93 2.07 -10.98
CA LEU A 18 9.56 2.24 -9.68
C LEU A 18 10.48 1.04 -9.41
N ASP A 19 11.78 1.28 -9.49
CA ASP A 19 12.79 0.24 -9.26
C ASP A 19 13.27 0.26 -7.79
N ASN A 20 12.39 -0.13 -6.87
CA ASN A 20 12.71 -0.32 -5.45
C ASN A 20 13.04 -1.78 -5.10
N GLY A 21 13.28 -2.62 -6.11
CA GLY A 21 13.58 -4.04 -5.94
C GLY A 21 12.38 -4.95 -5.64
N LEU A 22 11.16 -4.40 -5.57
CA LEU A 22 9.91 -5.16 -5.35
C LEU A 22 9.07 -5.30 -6.62
N ALA A 23 7.94 -6.01 -6.48
CA ALA A 23 6.88 -6.10 -7.50
C ALA A 23 7.32 -6.59 -8.88
N ARG A 24 8.31 -7.50 -8.93
CA ARG A 24 8.63 -8.24 -10.16
C ARG A 24 7.47 -9.16 -10.59
N THR A 25 6.64 -9.55 -9.63
CA THR A 25 5.32 -10.17 -9.81
C THR A 25 4.32 -9.42 -8.94
N PRO A 26 3.00 -9.52 -9.23
CA PRO A 26 1.97 -8.97 -8.36
C PRO A 26 2.11 -9.47 -6.91
N GLN A 27 1.84 -8.59 -5.95
CA GLN A 27 1.79 -8.94 -4.53
C GLN A 27 0.65 -9.92 -4.25
N MET A 28 0.84 -10.79 -3.26
CA MET A 28 -0.17 -11.73 -2.78
C MET A 28 -0.26 -11.66 -1.26
N GLY A 29 -1.47 -11.68 -0.72
CA GLY A 29 -1.67 -11.55 0.71
C GLY A 29 -3.12 -11.40 1.15
N PHE A 30 -3.28 -10.93 2.38
CA PHE A 30 -4.55 -10.65 3.03
C PHE A 30 -4.63 -9.17 3.42
N ASN A 31 -5.81 -8.59 3.29
CA ASN A 31 -6.14 -7.24 3.76
C ASN A 31 -7.43 -7.30 4.58
N SER A 32 -7.49 -6.57 5.69
CA SER A 32 -8.58 -6.65 6.66
C SER A 32 -9.92 -6.05 6.19
N TRP A 33 -9.93 -5.17 5.18
CA TRP A 33 -11.07 -4.28 4.90
C TRP A 33 -12.38 -5.00 4.60
N ASN A 34 -12.40 -5.87 3.59
CA ASN A 34 -13.65 -6.49 3.10
C ASN A 34 -14.33 -7.41 4.11
N TYR A 35 -13.61 -7.82 5.16
CA TYR A 35 -14.16 -8.70 6.20
C TYR A 35 -14.42 -7.95 7.51
N TYR A 36 -13.49 -7.11 7.96
CA TYR A 36 -13.58 -6.46 9.28
C TYR A 36 -14.01 -4.99 9.23
N TYR A 37 -13.83 -4.29 8.11
CA TYR A 37 -13.97 -2.82 8.03
C TYR A 37 -13.27 -2.14 9.23
N CYS A 38 -13.94 -1.20 9.91
CA CYS A 38 -13.43 -0.58 11.14
C CYS A 38 -13.48 -1.44 12.41
N ASN A 39 -13.95 -2.69 12.34
CA ASN A 39 -13.92 -3.62 13.48
C ASN A 39 -12.63 -4.46 13.52
N VAL A 40 -11.58 -4.05 12.80
CA VAL A 40 -10.26 -4.71 12.85
C VAL A 40 -9.58 -4.50 14.21
N ASN A 41 -8.91 -5.54 14.72
CA ASN A 41 -8.16 -5.48 15.97
C ASN A 41 -6.94 -6.44 15.94
N GLU A 42 -6.11 -6.38 16.97
CA GLU A 42 -4.87 -7.17 17.08
C GLU A 42 -5.12 -8.68 16.97
N THR A 43 -6.15 -9.21 17.63
CA THR A 43 -6.51 -10.63 17.59
C THR A 43 -6.94 -11.07 16.18
N HIS A 44 -7.72 -10.25 15.48
CA HIS A 44 -8.12 -10.53 14.10
C HIS A 44 -6.89 -10.70 13.20
N MET A 45 -5.93 -9.78 13.33
CA MET A 45 -4.72 -9.82 12.50
C MET A 45 -3.77 -10.96 12.91
N ALA A 46 -3.64 -11.25 14.20
CA ALA A 46 -2.88 -12.38 14.71
C ALA A 46 -3.43 -13.72 14.18
N ASN A 47 -4.75 -13.89 14.20
CA ASN A 47 -5.41 -15.09 13.68
C ASN A 47 -5.24 -15.20 12.16
N ALA A 48 -5.40 -14.11 11.40
CA ALA A 48 -5.18 -14.12 9.97
C ALA A 48 -3.74 -14.56 9.60
N MET A 49 -2.74 -14.12 10.37
CA MET A 49 -1.35 -14.57 10.20
C MET A 49 -1.17 -16.06 10.52
N ASP A 50 -1.83 -16.56 11.57
CA ASP A 50 -1.81 -17.98 11.92
C ASP A 50 -2.48 -18.83 10.84
N ASP A 51 -3.64 -18.41 10.34
CA ASP A 51 -4.40 -19.12 9.32
C ASP A 51 -3.66 -19.19 7.98
N ILE A 52 -3.03 -18.10 7.55
CA ILE A 52 -2.21 -18.09 6.32
C ILE A 52 -1.13 -19.18 6.35
N VAL A 53 -0.45 -19.34 7.49
CA VAL A 53 0.61 -20.34 7.66
C VAL A 53 0.02 -21.75 7.83
N ASN A 54 -1.01 -21.91 8.67
CA ASN A 54 -1.60 -23.21 8.99
C ASN A 54 -2.28 -23.85 7.76
N LEU A 55 -2.90 -23.02 6.91
CA LEU A 55 -3.50 -23.45 5.64
C LEU A 55 -2.45 -23.62 4.52
N GLY A 56 -1.20 -23.24 4.76
CA GLY A 56 -0.12 -23.32 3.77
C GLY A 56 -0.22 -22.29 2.64
N LEU A 57 -0.98 -21.21 2.82
CA LEU A 57 -1.14 -20.15 1.81
C LEU A 57 0.15 -19.33 1.63
N ASP A 58 0.96 -19.21 2.69
CA ASP A 58 2.31 -18.64 2.64
C ASP A 58 3.18 -19.35 1.60
N LYS A 59 3.10 -20.69 1.53
CA LYS A 59 3.81 -21.52 0.54
C LYS A 59 3.31 -21.33 -0.89
N LEU A 60 2.09 -20.81 -1.05
CA LEU A 60 1.51 -20.42 -2.34
C LEU A 60 1.82 -18.96 -2.71
N GLY A 61 2.51 -18.22 -1.83
CA GLY A 61 2.95 -16.84 -2.07
C GLY A 61 2.16 -15.77 -1.32
N TYR A 62 1.08 -16.11 -0.62
CA TYR A 62 0.30 -15.15 0.19
C TYR A 62 1.08 -14.75 1.44
N ASN A 63 1.93 -13.72 1.33
CA ASN A 63 2.88 -13.39 2.37
C ASN A 63 2.70 -11.98 2.96
N TYR A 64 1.91 -11.10 2.35
CA TYR A 64 1.56 -9.81 2.94
C TYR A 64 0.31 -9.92 3.83
N VAL A 65 0.36 -9.33 5.03
CA VAL A 65 -0.79 -9.16 5.92
C VAL A 65 -0.95 -7.68 6.22
N VAL A 66 -1.98 -7.06 5.63
CA VAL A 66 -2.19 -5.61 5.63
C VAL A 66 -3.35 -5.25 6.56
N VAL A 67 -3.08 -4.40 7.55
CA VAL A 67 -4.11 -3.73 8.34
C VAL A 67 -4.59 -2.53 7.54
N ASP A 68 -5.88 -2.52 7.17
CA ASP A 68 -6.49 -1.42 6.44
C ASP A 68 -6.86 -0.25 7.37
N ASP A 69 -7.77 0.64 6.95
CA ASP A 69 -8.17 1.82 7.72
C ASP A 69 -8.67 1.47 9.15
N CYS A 70 -8.86 2.50 9.96
CA CYS A 70 -9.36 2.45 11.34
C CYS A 70 -8.38 1.87 12.38
N TRP A 71 -7.12 1.60 12.00
CA TRP A 71 -6.08 1.19 12.95
C TRP A 71 -5.57 2.34 13.84
N ALA A 72 -5.57 3.56 13.32
CA ALA A 72 -5.04 4.73 13.99
C ALA A 72 -6.13 5.52 14.76
N LEU A 73 -5.71 6.26 15.77
CA LEU A 73 -6.48 7.35 16.33
C LEU A 73 -6.65 8.48 15.31
N ARG A 74 -7.69 9.30 15.50
CA ARG A 74 -7.86 10.53 14.72
C ARG A 74 -6.78 11.55 15.02
N GLU A 75 -6.43 11.66 16.30
CA GLU A 75 -5.45 12.64 16.77
C GLU A 75 -4.05 12.03 16.85
N ARG A 76 -3.07 12.84 16.42
CA ARG A 76 -1.65 12.55 16.57
C ARG A 76 -1.20 12.82 18.01
N ASP A 77 -0.06 12.25 18.40
CA ASP A 77 0.53 12.54 19.71
C ASP A 77 1.10 13.97 19.76
N ALA A 78 1.65 14.37 20.92
CA ALA A 78 2.24 15.69 21.11
C ALA A 78 3.48 15.95 20.24
N GLN A 79 4.08 14.91 19.66
CA GLN A 79 5.21 14.99 18.74
C GLN A 79 4.75 14.92 17.27
N GLY A 80 3.43 14.85 17.02
CA GLY A 80 2.84 14.76 15.69
C GLY A 80 2.84 13.35 15.09
N ASN A 81 3.16 12.30 15.84
CA ASN A 81 3.16 10.93 15.33
C ASN A 81 1.74 10.33 15.32
N MET A 82 1.49 9.46 14.35
CA MET A 82 0.31 8.59 14.40
C MET A 82 0.38 7.63 15.57
N GLN A 83 -0.78 7.36 16.17
CA GLN A 83 -0.93 6.44 17.28
C GLN A 83 -1.93 5.36 16.87
N SER A 84 -1.60 4.09 17.09
CA SER A 84 -2.59 3.01 16.98
C SER A 84 -3.68 3.18 18.04
N ASP A 85 -4.92 2.84 17.70
CA ASP A 85 -6.02 2.82 18.67
C ASP A 85 -5.70 1.80 19.77
N PRO A 86 -5.47 2.21 21.03
CA PRO A 86 -5.05 1.31 22.11
C PRO A 86 -6.16 0.34 22.53
N LYS A 87 -7.42 0.59 22.14
CA LYS A 87 -8.52 -0.34 22.38
C LYS A 87 -8.46 -1.53 21.41
N SER A 88 -8.15 -1.26 20.15
CA SER A 88 -8.10 -2.27 19.09
C SER A 88 -6.73 -2.94 18.96
N PHE A 89 -5.66 -2.20 19.27
CA PHE A 89 -4.26 -2.60 19.15
C PHE A 89 -3.50 -2.27 20.45
N PRO A 90 -3.82 -2.96 21.57
CA PRO A 90 -3.29 -2.62 22.89
C PRO A 90 -1.76 -2.72 22.98
N HIS A 91 -1.11 -3.51 22.13
CA HIS A 91 0.35 -3.65 22.11
C HIS A 91 1.01 -2.90 20.93
N GLY A 92 0.22 -2.17 20.15
CA GLY A 92 0.69 -1.35 19.04
C GLY A 92 1.11 -2.14 17.79
N MET A 93 1.31 -1.41 16.69
CA MET A 93 1.50 -2.03 15.36
C MET A 93 2.84 -2.76 15.21
N LYS A 94 3.88 -2.34 15.94
CA LYS A 94 5.19 -3.01 15.90
C LYS A 94 5.09 -4.48 16.33
N VAL A 95 4.26 -4.80 17.33
CA VAL A 95 4.09 -6.17 17.81
C VAL A 95 3.48 -7.07 16.73
N LEU A 96 2.54 -6.55 15.94
CA LEU A 96 2.00 -7.25 14.77
C LEU A 96 3.04 -7.43 13.67
N ALA A 97 3.88 -6.42 13.42
CA ALA A 97 4.98 -6.54 12.47
C ALA A 97 5.99 -7.62 12.89
N ASP A 98 6.45 -7.59 14.15
CA ASP A 98 7.36 -8.58 14.72
C ASP A 98 6.75 -10.00 14.65
N ARG A 99 5.44 -10.14 14.93
CA ARG A 99 4.73 -11.42 14.81
C ARG A 99 4.69 -11.91 13.37
N ALA A 100 4.36 -11.04 12.41
CA ALA A 100 4.36 -11.40 10.99
C ALA A 100 5.74 -11.88 10.55
N HIS A 101 6.80 -11.15 10.89
CA HIS A 101 8.18 -11.51 10.56
C HIS A 101 8.60 -12.84 11.20
N SER A 102 8.18 -13.11 12.44
CA SER A 102 8.45 -14.38 13.13
C SER A 102 7.90 -15.62 12.39
N LYS A 103 6.91 -15.40 11.52
CA LYS A 103 6.25 -16.41 10.70
C LYS A 103 6.72 -16.43 9.24
N GLY A 104 7.71 -15.61 8.90
CA GLY A 104 8.15 -15.41 7.51
C GLY A 104 7.18 -14.59 6.65
N LEU A 105 6.16 -13.97 7.25
CA LEU A 105 5.23 -13.07 6.58
C LEU A 105 5.77 -11.63 6.56
N LYS A 106 5.10 -10.77 5.81
CA LYS A 106 5.36 -9.34 5.66
C LYS A 106 4.17 -8.55 6.20
N PHE A 107 4.43 -7.46 6.90
CA PHE A 107 3.40 -6.66 7.55
C PHE A 107 3.09 -5.38 6.78
N GLY A 108 1.80 -5.06 6.63
CA GLY A 108 1.36 -3.87 5.93
C GLY A 108 0.47 -2.95 6.76
N LEU A 109 0.55 -1.67 6.47
CA LEU A 109 -0.35 -0.63 6.99
C LEU A 109 -1.05 0.12 5.88
N TYR A 110 -2.00 0.94 6.31
CA TYR A 110 -2.80 1.83 5.50
C TYR A 110 -2.65 3.28 5.98
N SER A 111 -2.67 4.21 5.04
CA SER A 111 -2.93 5.63 5.28
C SER A 111 -3.59 6.23 4.03
N SER A 112 -3.91 7.53 4.07
CA SER A 112 -4.39 8.29 2.92
C SER A 112 -3.42 9.37 2.49
N ALA A 113 -3.35 9.61 1.18
CA ALA A 113 -2.76 10.79 0.56
C ALA A 113 -3.72 12.00 0.70
N GLY A 114 -4.15 12.27 1.93
CA GLY A 114 -5.07 13.35 2.30
C GLY A 114 -4.93 13.74 3.77
N TYR A 115 -5.74 14.70 4.22
CA TYR A 115 -5.70 15.23 5.58
C TYR A 115 -6.29 14.25 6.61
N THR A 116 -7.29 13.46 6.21
CA THR A 116 -7.83 12.34 6.97
C THR A 116 -7.98 11.08 6.12
N THR A 117 -8.04 9.92 6.76
CA THR A 117 -8.36 8.67 6.06
C THR A 117 -9.82 8.63 5.64
N CYS A 118 -10.21 7.66 4.81
CA CYS A 118 -11.61 7.52 4.41
C CYS A 118 -12.55 7.29 5.62
N ALA A 119 -12.06 6.65 6.68
CA ALA A 119 -12.77 6.49 7.95
C ALA A 119 -12.50 7.62 8.98
N GLY A 120 -11.93 8.74 8.55
CA GLY A 120 -11.73 9.94 9.39
C GLY A 120 -10.65 9.79 10.46
N ARG A 121 -9.62 8.97 10.22
CA ARG A 121 -8.44 8.84 11.09
C ARG A 121 -7.32 9.78 10.64
N ALA A 122 -6.25 9.87 11.44
CA ALA A 122 -5.05 10.58 11.02
C ALA A 122 -4.54 10.02 9.69
N ALA A 123 -4.27 10.89 8.71
CA ALA A 123 -3.67 10.56 7.43
C ALA A 123 -2.39 11.39 7.19
N SER A 124 -1.75 11.22 6.04
CA SER A 124 -0.33 11.56 5.89
C SER A 124 -0.01 12.75 4.99
N LEU A 125 -1.00 13.45 4.42
CA LEU A 125 -0.72 14.63 3.60
C LEU A 125 -0.04 15.72 4.44
N GLY A 126 1.21 16.08 4.07
CA GLY A 126 2.06 17.00 4.82
C GLY A 126 2.86 16.37 5.97
N HIS A 127 2.68 15.08 6.25
CA HIS A 127 3.38 14.32 7.31
C HIS A 127 4.18 13.13 6.75
N GLU A 128 4.36 13.05 5.43
CA GLU A 128 4.86 11.86 4.73
C GLU A 128 6.20 11.38 5.28
N LYS A 129 7.16 12.30 5.47
CA LYS A 129 8.49 11.96 6.01
C LYS A 129 8.44 11.44 7.44
N GLN A 130 7.59 12.03 8.28
CA GLN A 130 7.43 11.63 9.67
C GLN A 130 6.79 10.25 9.77
N ASP A 131 5.69 10.06 9.03
CA ASP A 131 4.92 8.83 9.03
C ASP A 131 5.70 7.67 8.42
N ALA A 132 6.37 7.88 7.28
CA ALA A 132 7.23 6.86 6.67
C ALA A 132 8.34 6.40 7.62
N LYS A 133 9.01 7.36 8.30
CA LYS A 133 10.06 7.04 9.29
C LYS A 133 9.49 6.24 10.46
N LEU A 134 8.31 6.61 10.96
CA LEU A 134 7.64 5.92 12.05
C LEU A 134 7.32 4.47 11.66
N TRP A 135 6.68 4.26 10.50
CA TRP A 135 6.32 2.93 10.02
C TRP A 135 7.53 2.06 9.71
N ALA A 136 8.59 2.64 9.16
CA ALA A 136 9.86 1.93 8.98
C ALA A 136 10.46 1.48 10.32
N SER A 137 10.35 2.32 11.37
CA SER A 137 10.81 1.97 12.73
C SER A 137 9.99 0.83 13.37
N TRP A 138 8.74 0.65 12.95
CA TRP A 138 7.88 -0.45 13.37
C TRP A 138 8.07 -1.72 12.55
N GLY A 139 8.85 -1.68 11.47
CA GLY A 139 9.08 -2.84 10.61
C GLY A 139 8.00 -3.06 9.53
N VAL A 140 7.26 -2.02 9.14
CA VAL A 140 6.27 -2.13 8.05
C VAL A 140 6.96 -2.46 6.72
N ASP A 141 6.38 -3.36 5.94
CA ASP A 141 6.87 -3.84 4.64
C ASP A 141 5.97 -3.43 3.46
N TYR A 142 4.76 -2.92 3.75
CA TYR A 142 3.76 -2.59 2.76
C TYR A 142 2.93 -1.38 3.21
N LEU A 143 2.70 -0.43 2.29
CA LEU A 143 1.78 0.67 2.48
C LEU A 143 0.69 0.65 1.40
N LYS A 144 -0.58 0.52 1.80
CA LYS A 144 -1.74 0.95 1.00
C LYS A 144 -1.95 2.44 1.25
N TYR A 145 -2.00 3.25 0.19
CA TYR A 145 -2.06 4.71 0.31
C TYR A 145 -3.22 5.30 -0.46
N ASP A 146 -4.27 5.68 0.26
CA ASP A 146 -5.58 6.09 -0.25
C ASP A 146 -5.64 7.52 -0.80
N ASN A 147 -6.83 7.97 -1.18
CA ASN A 147 -7.06 9.24 -1.89
C ASN A 147 -8.18 10.11 -1.30
N CYS A 148 -8.75 9.74 -0.15
CA CYS A 148 -9.76 10.51 0.58
C CYS A 148 -9.17 11.82 1.16
N ASP A 149 -10.02 12.84 1.30
CA ASP A 149 -9.71 14.13 1.94
C ASP A 149 -8.42 14.81 1.44
N ARG A 150 -8.23 14.78 0.12
CA ARG A 150 -6.99 15.21 -0.56
C ARG A 150 -6.85 16.72 -0.83
N GLY A 151 -7.92 17.49 -0.60
CA GLY A 151 -8.01 18.89 -1.02
C GLY A 151 -7.69 19.09 -2.50
N ASP A 152 -7.09 20.25 -2.83
CA ASP A 152 -6.71 20.60 -4.20
C ASP A 152 -5.25 20.22 -4.55
N VAL A 153 -4.62 19.33 -3.77
CA VAL A 153 -3.21 18.98 -3.99
C VAL A 153 -3.11 17.94 -5.13
N PRO A 154 -2.29 18.19 -6.17
CA PRO A 154 -2.19 17.28 -7.33
C PRO A 154 -1.76 15.85 -6.96
N ALA A 155 -2.35 14.84 -7.59
CA ALA A 155 -2.07 13.43 -7.31
C ALA A 155 -0.57 13.07 -7.38
N LYS A 156 0.10 13.45 -8.48
CA LYS A 156 1.55 13.20 -8.64
C LYS A 156 2.39 13.82 -7.52
N LYS A 157 1.96 14.94 -6.93
CA LYS A 157 2.65 15.53 -5.79
C LYS A 157 2.43 14.66 -4.55
N ARG A 158 1.19 14.36 -4.18
CA ARG A 158 0.87 13.60 -2.96
C ARG A 158 1.49 12.20 -2.95
N TYR A 159 1.33 11.45 -4.05
CA TYR A 159 1.92 10.12 -4.18
C TYR A 159 3.44 10.17 -4.36
N GLY A 160 3.97 11.22 -4.99
CA GLY A 160 5.42 11.44 -5.12
C GLY A 160 6.10 11.72 -3.78
N ASP A 161 5.52 12.60 -2.97
CA ASP A 161 6.05 12.97 -1.67
C ASP A 161 6.15 11.74 -0.74
N MET A 162 5.13 10.87 -0.74
CA MET A 162 5.16 9.63 0.04
C MET A 162 6.13 8.59 -0.55
N ARG A 163 6.21 8.42 -1.88
CA ARG A 163 7.24 7.57 -2.51
C ARG A 163 8.64 7.95 -2.04
N ASP A 164 8.96 9.24 -2.11
CA ASP A 164 10.28 9.76 -1.76
C ASP A 164 10.53 9.64 -0.25
N ALA A 165 9.50 9.87 0.58
CA ALA A 165 9.57 9.66 2.02
C ALA A 165 9.86 8.19 2.38
N LEU A 166 9.18 7.22 1.76
CA LEU A 166 9.43 5.79 1.96
C LEU A 166 10.86 5.41 1.57
N ALA A 167 11.32 5.85 0.40
CA ALA A 167 12.68 5.59 -0.07
C ALA A 167 13.74 6.16 0.90
N ALA A 168 13.49 7.35 1.46
CA ALA A 168 14.41 8.00 2.40
C ALA A 168 14.53 7.26 3.76
N THR A 169 13.64 6.33 4.09
CA THR A 169 13.74 5.55 5.33
C THR A 169 14.87 4.52 5.30
N GLY A 170 15.33 4.12 4.11
CA GLY A 170 16.27 3.02 3.91
C GLY A 170 15.66 1.62 4.09
N ARG A 171 14.38 1.51 4.48
CA ARG A 171 13.64 0.24 4.51
C ARG A 171 12.89 0.06 3.20
N THR A 172 13.04 -1.11 2.58
CA THR A 172 12.25 -1.46 1.38
C THR A 172 10.79 -1.71 1.76
N ILE A 173 9.89 -0.84 1.32
CA ILE A 173 8.44 -0.90 1.59
C ILE A 173 7.70 -0.96 0.26
N PHE A 174 6.81 -1.96 0.10
CA PHE A 174 5.92 -2.09 -1.05
C PHE A 174 4.93 -0.92 -1.04
N TYR A 175 4.84 -0.18 -2.14
CA TYR A 175 3.99 1.01 -2.21
C TYR A 175 2.80 0.82 -3.14
N SER A 176 1.61 0.71 -2.55
CA SER A 176 0.34 0.49 -3.26
C SER A 176 -0.50 1.76 -3.28
N ILE A 177 -0.63 2.34 -4.48
CA ILE A 177 -1.41 3.55 -4.72
C ILE A 177 -2.90 3.17 -4.78
N CYS A 178 -3.70 3.72 -3.88
CA CYS A 178 -5.15 3.53 -3.87
C CYS A 178 -5.83 4.83 -4.33
N SER A 179 -5.67 5.17 -5.61
CA SER A 179 -6.23 6.38 -6.22
C SER A 179 -7.50 6.14 -7.04
N TRP A 180 -8.06 4.93 -7.01
CA TRP A 180 -9.29 4.54 -7.71
C TRP A 180 -9.29 4.80 -9.23
N GLY A 181 -8.13 4.76 -9.89
CA GLY A 181 -8.04 5.09 -11.32
C GLY A 181 -8.09 6.58 -11.65
N THR A 182 -8.23 7.47 -10.67
CA THR A 182 -8.38 8.91 -10.92
C THR A 182 -7.10 9.57 -11.40
N ASP A 183 -7.23 10.80 -11.92
CA ASP A 183 -6.10 11.68 -12.28
C ASP A 183 -5.12 11.05 -13.29
N GLY A 184 -5.62 10.12 -14.11
CA GLY A 184 -4.83 9.42 -15.13
C GLY A 184 -3.72 8.55 -14.54
N VAL A 185 -3.92 7.92 -13.37
CA VAL A 185 -2.90 7.10 -12.69
C VAL A 185 -2.28 6.02 -13.58
N ALA A 186 -3.00 5.48 -14.56
CA ALA A 186 -2.42 4.54 -15.52
C ALA A 186 -1.22 5.11 -16.30
N GLN A 187 -1.17 6.43 -16.49
CA GLN A 187 -0.10 7.11 -17.25
C GLN A 187 1.17 7.35 -16.42
N TRP A 188 1.08 7.32 -15.09
CA TRP A 188 2.19 7.73 -14.23
C TRP A 188 2.44 6.80 -13.04
N GLY A 189 1.46 6.01 -12.59
CA GLY A 189 1.51 5.16 -11.41
C GLY A 189 2.73 4.23 -11.40
N ALA A 190 3.13 3.72 -12.56
CA ALA A 190 4.33 2.89 -12.73
C ALA A 190 5.60 3.54 -12.17
N GLN A 191 5.76 4.86 -12.30
CA GLN A 191 6.96 5.57 -11.81
C GLN A 191 6.87 5.97 -10.33
N TYR A 192 5.69 5.80 -9.73
CA TYR A 192 5.39 6.32 -8.40
C TYR A 192 5.18 5.21 -7.37
N GLY A 193 4.59 4.08 -7.75
CA GLY A 193 4.29 2.96 -6.85
C GLY A 193 4.54 1.61 -7.50
N ASN A 194 4.46 0.56 -6.68
CA ASN A 194 4.57 -0.83 -7.10
C ASN A 194 3.27 -1.38 -7.68
N SER A 195 2.13 -0.84 -7.27
CA SER A 195 0.81 -1.10 -7.85
C SER A 195 -0.08 0.13 -7.72
N TRP A 196 -1.13 0.21 -8.52
CA TRP A 196 -2.19 1.20 -8.36
C TRP A 196 -3.58 0.58 -8.55
N ARG A 197 -4.54 1.03 -7.75
CA ARG A 197 -5.97 0.77 -7.95
C ARG A 197 -6.44 1.51 -9.19
N THR A 198 -7.25 0.84 -9.99
CA THR A 198 -7.72 1.37 -11.28
C THR A 198 -9.21 1.72 -11.31
N THR A 199 -9.95 1.38 -10.25
CA THR A 199 -11.39 1.62 -10.12
C THR A 199 -11.77 1.93 -8.68
N ASP A 200 -13.01 2.38 -8.47
CA ASP A 200 -13.67 2.49 -7.16
C ASP A 200 -13.71 1.15 -6.40
N ASP A 201 -14.16 1.19 -5.15
CA ASP A 201 -14.17 0.03 -4.27
C ASP A 201 -15.10 -1.09 -4.78
N ILE A 202 -14.59 -2.32 -4.69
CA ILE A 202 -15.38 -3.52 -4.95
C ILE A 202 -16.37 -3.77 -3.81
N TYR A 203 -17.48 -4.44 -4.10
CA TYR A 203 -18.35 -5.07 -3.11
C TYR A 203 -18.67 -6.51 -3.53
N ASN A 204 -19.30 -7.27 -2.63
CA ASN A 204 -19.70 -8.65 -2.90
C ASN A 204 -20.93 -8.71 -3.82
N GLY A 205 -20.72 -8.40 -5.10
CA GLY A 205 -21.75 -8.40 -6.15
C GLY A 205 -21.14 -8.70 -7.52
N GLN A 206 -21.87 -9.47 -8.34
CA GLN A 206 -21.42 -9.86 -9.68
C GLN A 206 -21.25 -8.63 -10.61
N ASP A 207 -22.10 -7.64 -10.44
CA ASP A 207 -22.04 -6.34 -11.09
C ASP A 207 -20.75 -5.58 -10.75
N ALA A 208 -20.32 -5.56 -9.49
CA ALA A 208 -19.03 -4.98 -9.10
C ALA A 208 -17.85 -5.69 -9.77
N VAL A 209 -17.89 -7.03 -9.83
CA VAL A 209 -16.87 -7.83 -10.53
C VAL A 209 -16.84 -7.49 -12.02
N THR A 210 -18.02 -7.47 -12.66
CA THR A 210 -18.15 -7.17 -14.08
C THR A 210 -17.64 -5.76 -14.40
N TYR A 211 -18.01 -4.78 -13.58
CA TYR A 211 -17.55 -3.41 -13.70
C TYR A 211 -16.01 -3.30 -13.65
N ASN A 212 -15.39 -3.94 -12.66
CA ASN A 212 -13.93 -3.87 -12.50
C ASN A 212 -13.15 -4.53 -13.65
N ILE A 213 -13.74 -5.53 -14.32
CA ILE A 213 -13.14 -6.14 -15.52
C ILE A 213 -13.18 -5.14 -16.67
N VAL A 214 -14.33 -4.55 -16.97
CA VAL A 214 -14.53 -3.74 -18.19
C VAL A 214 -14.07 -2.29 -18.08
N ALA A 215 -13.93 -1.74 -16.86
CA ALA A 215 -13.55 -0.34 -16.66
C ALA A 215 -12.11 -0.01 -17.08
N ASN A 216 -11.31 -1.03 -17.41
CA ASN A 216 -9.90 -0.92 -17.75
C ASN A 216 -9.58 -1.29 -19.21
N ASP A 217 -10.60 -1.71 -19.98
CA ASP A 217 -10.50 -2.00 -21.42
C ASP A 217 -10.64 -0.73 -22.27
#